data_AF-X0SRN1-F1
#
_entry.id   AF-X0SRN1-F1
#
_cell.length_a   1.000
_cell.length_b   1.000
_cell.length_c   1.000
_cell.angle_alpha   90.00
_cell.angle_beta   90.00
_cell.angle_gamma   90.00
#
_symmetry.space_group_name_H-M   'P 1'
#
loop_
_entity.id
_entity.type
_entity.pdbx_description
1 polymer ?
#
loop_
_entity_poly.entity_id
_entity_poly.type
_entity_poly.pdbx_seq_one_letter_code
_entity_poly.pdbx_strand_id
1 'polypeptide(L)'
;ALDATHPNDAPERVNFGLEYSLSEILMLRVGYRMNYDLGNITFGAGLRLSLPPLDLVVIDFAVIPMELFGNVTRTSLEIRF
;
A
#
# COMPACT_ATOMS: atom_id res chain seq x y z
N ALA A 1 6.98 0.21 9.18
CA ALA A 1 7.99 1.09 8.58
C ALA A 1 7.71 2.55 8.94
N LEU A 2 8.76 3.34 9.17
CA LEU A 2 8.67 4.79 9.38
C LEU A 2 9.70 5.45 8.47
N ASP A 3 9.25 6.40 7.66
CA ASP A 3 10.07 7.14 6.71
C ASP A 3 9.80 8.64 6.86
N ALA A 4 10.84 9.46 6.93
CA ALA A 4 10.73 10.90 7.06
C ALA A 4 11.61 11.57 6.00
N THR A 5 11.03 12.50 5.25
CA THR A 5 11.70 13.28 4.21
C THR A 5 11.52 14.76 4.52
N HIS A 6 12.61 15.52 4.47
CA HIS A 6 12.60 16.97 4.59
C HIS A 6 12.91 17.60 3.22
N PRO A 7 11.90 18.03 2.44
CA PRO A 7 12.13 18.74 1.19
C PRO A 7 12.60 20.18 1.48
N ASN A 8 13.46 20.73 0.63
CA ASN A 8 13.99 22.10 0.80
C ASN A 8 12.90 23.20 0.78
N ASP A 9 11.75 22.93 0.15
CA ASP A 9 10.69 23.92 -0.13
C ASP A 9 9.32 23.52 0.45
N ALA A 10 9.24 22.52 1.35
CA ALA A 10 7.97 22.08 1.92
C ALA A 10 8.10 21.57 3.36
N PRO A 11 7.00 21.56 4.14
CA PRO A 11 6.98 20.92 5.45
C PRO A 11 7.45 19.47 5.39
N GLU A 12 8.11 19.02 6.46
CA GLU A 12 8.61 17.65 6.59
C GLU A 12 7.50 16.62 6.36
N ARG A 13 7.71 15.68 5.44
CA ARG A 13 6.76 14.62 5.13
C ARG A 13 7.14 13.36 5.87
N VAL A 14 6.23 12.82 6.67
CA VAL A 14 6.47 11.60 7.43
C VAL A 14 5.45 10.54 7.01
N ASN A 15 5.94 9.36 6.63
CA ASN A 15 5.13 8.21 6.25
C ASN A 15 5.30 7.11 7.30
N PHE A 16 4.21 6.74 7.94
CA PHE A 16 4.10 5.59 8.82
C PHE A 16 3.38 4.47 8.08
N GLY A 17 3.90 3.25 8.14
CA GLY A 17 3.31 2.07 7.53
C GLY A 17 3.29 0.89 8.50
N LEU A 18 2.16 0.21 8.57
CA LEU A 18 1.97 -1.04 9.28
C LEU A 18 1.64 -2.13 8.26
N GLU A 19 2.34 -3.26 8.34
CA GLU A 19 2.11 -4.41 7.47
C GLU A 19 1.88 -5.65 8.35
N TYR A 20 0.86 -6.43 8.01
CA TYR A 20 0.51 -7.67 8.67
C TYR A 20 0.41 -8.78 7.62
N SER A 21 1.16 -9.87 7.83
CA SER A 21 1.13 -11.04 6.96
C SER A 21 0.54 -12.22 7.71
N LEU A 22 -0.50 -12.83 7.15
CA LEU A 22 -1.08 -14.07 7.65
C LEU A 22 -0.64 -15.22 6.75
N SER A 23 0.24 -16.06 7.29
CA SER A 23 0.75 -17.29 6.65
C SER A 23 1.32 -17.07 5.25
N GLU A 24 1.85 -15.88 4.98
CA GLU A 24 2.33 -15.46 3.65
C GLU A 24 1.30 -15.51 2.51
N ILE A 25 0.03 -15.83 2.79
CA ILE A 25 -1.06 -15.93 1.82
C ILE A 25 -1.84 -14.61 1.78
N LEU A 26 -2.14 -14.04 2.95
CA LEU A 26 -2.88 -12.78 3.05
C LEU A 26 -1.96 -11.70 3.61
N MET A 27 -1.87 -10.59 2.90
CA MET A 27 -1.10 -9.41 3.28
C MET A 27 -2.07 -8.26 3.53
N LEU A 28 -2.01 -7.62 4.69
CA LEU A 28 -2.78 -6.41 5.01
C LEU A 28 -1.81 -5.28 5.30
N ARG A 29 -2.10 -4.10 4.75
CA ARG A 29 -1.22 -2.93 4.85
C ARG A 29 -2.06 -1.71 5.18
N VAL A 30 -1.58 -0.92 6.13
CA VAL A 30 -2.17 0.37 6.50
C VAL A 30 -1.05 1.38 6.54
N GLY A 31 -1.27 2.55 5.96
CA GLY A 31 -0.31 3.65 5.99
C GLY A 31 -0.96 4.93 6.46
N TYR A 32 -0.15 5.78 7.09
CA TYR A 32 -0.49 7.13 7.48
C TYR A 32 0.59 8.09 7.00
N ARG A 33 0.19 9.15 6.32
CA ARG A 33 1.04 10.13 5.66
C ARG A 33 0.78 11.48 6.31
N MET A 34 1.76 11.97 7.08
CA MET A 34 1.72 13.26 7.77
C MET A 34 2.30 14.36 6.89
N ASN A 35 1.71 15.56 7.01
CA ASN A 35 2.06 16.76 6.22
C ASN A 35 1.91 16.56 4.71
N TYR A 36 0.90 15.79 4.32
CA TYR A 36 0.36 15.75 2.96
C TYR A 36 -0.96 16.50 2.93
N ASP A 37 -1.20 17.25 1.85
CA ASP A 37 -2.45 18.00 1.68
C ASP A 37 -3.66 17.07 1.46
N LEU A 38 -3.42 15.85 0.96
CA LEU A 38 -4.45 14.89 0.57
C LEU A 38 -3.97 13.45 0.76
N GLY A 39 -4.90 12.53 1.05
CA GLY A 39 -4.63 11.10 1.06
C GLY A 39 -3.78 10.66 2.25
N ASN A 40 -4.12 11.18 3.44
CA ASN A 40 -3.35 11.00 4.67
C ASN A 40 -3.41 9.57 5.20
N ILE A 41 -4.43 8.80 4.83
CA ILE A 41 -4.56 7.39 5.20
C ILE A 41 -4.49 6.56 3.92
N THR A 42 -3.80 5.44 3.98
CA THR A 42 -3.73 4.45 2.90
C THR A 42 -4.08 3.08 3.44
N PHE A 43 -4.79 2.30 2.64
CA PHE A 43 -5.13 0.92 2.94
C PHE A 43 -4.69 0.03 1.79
N GLY A 44 -4.26 -1.18 2.11
CA GLY A 44 -3.89 -2.19 1.13
C GLY A 44 -4.18 -3.59 1.63
N ALA A 45 -4.55 -4.46 0.69
CA ALA A 45 -4.70 -5.88 0.91
C ALA A 45 -4.03 -6.61 -0.27
N GLY A 46 -3.43 -7.76 0.00
CA GLY A 46 -2.76 -8.58 -0.97
C GLY A 46 -3.06 -10.05 -0.73
N LEU A 47 -3.19 -10.82 -1.80
CA LEU A 47 -3.35 -12.27 -1.76
C LEU A 47 -2.24 -12.90 -2.60
N ARG A 48 -1.53 -13.85 -1.99
CA ARG A 48 -0.46 -14.62 -2.60
C ARG A 48 -0.89 -16.08 -2.65
N LEU A 49 -1.03 -16.62 -3.86
CA LEU A 49 -1.44 -17.98 -4.13
C LEU A 49 -0.33 -18.69 -4.91
N SER A 50 -0.02 -19.92 -4.52
CA SER A 50 0.88 -20.80 -5.28
C SER A 50 0.04 -21.98 -5.78
N LEU A 51 -0.12 -22.12 -7.10
CA LEU A 51 -1.09 -23.02 -7.72
C LEU A 51 -0.50 -23.67 -8.98
N PRO A 52 -0.18 -24.96 -9.01
CA PRO A 52 0.30 -25.63 -10.22
C PRO A 52 -0.71 -25.48 -11.38
N PRO A 53 -0.31 -25.09 -12.62
CA PRO A 53 1.06 -24.96 -13.16
C PRO A 53 1.71 -23.57 -12.99
N LEU A 54 1.10 -22.64 -12.27
CA LEU A 54 1.62 -21.29 -12.00
C LEU A 54 2.36 -21.29 -10.64
N ASP A 55 3.65 -20.99 -10.65
CA ASP A 55 4.47 -20.99 -9.43
C ASP A 55 3.95 -19.99 -8.39
N LEU A 56 3.58 -18.78 -8.85
CA LEU A 56 3.05 -17.74 -7.97
C LEU A 56 2.08 -16.80 -8.68
N VAL A 57 0.97 -16.52 -8.02
CA VAL A 57 0.03 -15.45 -8.38
C VAL A 57 -0.12 -14.53 -7.17
N VAL A 58 0.18 -13.25 -7.36
CA VAL A 58 -0.02 -12.21 -6.34
C VAL A 58 -1.02 -11.20 -6.85
N ILE A 59 -2.06 -10.93 -6.06
CA ILE A 59 -3.07 -9.93 -6.34
C ILE A 59 -3.00 -8.90 -5.23
N ASP A 60 -2.67 -7.67 -5.58
CA ASP A 60 -2.58 -6.56 -4.63
C ASP A 60 -3.65 -5.51 -4.96
N PHE A 61 -4.32 -5.05 -3.91
CA PHE A 61 -5.28 -3.97 -3.97
C PHE A 61 -4.89 -2.90 -2.95
N ALA A 62 -4.85 -1.64 -3.36
CA ALA A 62 -4.58 -0.51 -2.49
C ALA A 62 -5.58 0.60 -2.77
N VAL A 63 -5.96 1.34 -1.73
CA VAL A 63 -6.86 2.47 -1.82
C VAL A 63 -6.36 3.62 -0.96
N ILE A 64 -6.47 4.82 -1.52
CA ILE A 64 -6.15 6.08 -0.87
C ILE A 64 -7.39 6.96 -0.99
N PRO A 65 -8.18 7.11 0.09
CA PRO A 65 -9.26 8.09 0.10
C PRO A 65 -8.69 9.50 0.03
N MET A 66 -9.09 10.27 -0.98
CA MET A 66 -8.75 11.69 -1.09
C MET A 66 -10.03 12.51 -0.89
N GLU A 67 -10.01 13.40 0.10
CA GLU A 67 -11.18 14.18 0.51
C GLU A 67 -11.80 15.02 -0.62
N LEU A 68 -10.96 15.61 -1.47
CA LEU A 68 -11.38 16.54 -2.52
C LEU A 68 -11.44 15.95 -3.94
N PHE A 69 -10.68 14.88 -4.23
CA PHE A 69 -10.48 14.38 -5.60
C PHE A 69 -11.09 13.00 -5.85
N GLY A 70 -11.78 12.44 -4.86
CA GLY A 70 -12.30 11.09 -4.90
C GLY A 70 -11.26 10.03 -4.53
N ASN A 71 -11.70 8.78 -4.42
CA ASN A 71 -10.84 7.70 -3.96
C ASN A 71 -9.92 7.21 -5.08
N VAL A 72 -8.62 7.14 -4.82
CA VAL A 72 -7.65 6.55 -5.74
C VAL A 72 -7.47 5.09 -5.36
N THR A 73 -7.79 4.19 -6.28
CA THR A 73 -7.54 2.75 -6.13
C THR A 73 -6.40 2.32 -7.05
N ARG A 74 -5.58 1.39 -6.57
CA ARG A 74 -4.50 0.77 -7.33
C ARG A 74 -4.62 -0.74 -7.21
N THR A 75 -4.71 -1.41 -8.35
CA THR A 75 -4.72 -2.87 -8.43
C THR A 75 -3.45 -3.32 -9.14
N SER A 76 -2.79 -4.34 -8.61
CA SER A 76 -1.61 -4.95 -9.20
C SER A 76 -1.78 -6.47 -9.24
N LEU A 77 -1.26 -7.06 -10.31
CA LEU A 77 -1.27 -8.49 -10.54
C LEU A 77 0.16 -8.91 -10.90
N GLU A 78 0.72 -9.82 -10.13
CA GLU A 78 1.99 -10.48 -10.41
C GLU A 78 1.72 -11.94 -10.76
N ILE A 79 2.33 -12.43 -11.83
CA ILE A 79 2.29 -13.83 -12.24
C ILE A 79 3.72 -14.29 -12.44
N ARG A 80 4.09 -15.38 -11.77
CA ARG A 80 5.40 -16.03 -11.88
C ARG A 80 5.22 -17.45 -12.43
N PHE A 81 6.06 -17.78 -13.41
CA PHE A 81 6.14 -19.07 -14.09
C PHE A 81 7.51 -19.68 -13.86
#